data_AF-A0A3N5UVM5-F1
#
_entry.id   AF-A0A3N5UVM5-F1
#
_cell.length_a   1.000
_cell.length_b   1.000
_cell.length_c   1.000
_cell.angle_alpha   90.00
_cell.angle_beta   90.00
_cell.angle_gamma   90.00
#
_symmetry.space_group_name_H-M   'P 1'
#
loop_
_entity.id
_entity.type
_entity.pdbx_description
1 polymer ?
#
loop_
_entity_poly.entity_id
_entity_poly.type
_entity_poly.pdbx_seq_one_letter_code
_entity_poly.pdbx_strand_id
1 'polypeptide(L)'
;MVVPADEIETANAVRARGEYPGPVYIRIGRRFEPRFYEKVDYGFELGKEIEVADSSDINLICCGITVLQAYEAGKLLKESDGLIVRVLNMHTRQPLDEEAVRKAVESIRPSSRQYGGNIGDFMVRIQNLIT
;
A
#
# COMPACT_ATOMS: atom_id res chain seq x y z
N MET A 1 -0.27 11.49 -9.29
CA MET A 1 0.97 10.73 -9.53
C MET A 1 0.69 9.30 -9.14
N VAL A 2 1.16 8.37 -9.98
CA VAL A 2 1.04 6.93 -9.77
C VAL A 2 2.43 6.35 -9.53
N VAL A 3 2.57 5.52 -8.50
CA VAL A 3 3.80 4.86 -8.10
C VAL A 3 3.53 3.35 -8.06
N PRO A 4 3.64 2.66 -9.20
CA PRO A 4 3.35 1.23 -9.30
C PRO A 4 4.37 0.39 -8.53
N ALA A 5 3.89 -0.68 -7.89
CA ALA A 5 4.66 -1.63 -7.10
C ALA A 5 5.57 -2.51 -7.95
N ASP A 6 5.07 -2.99 -9.08
CA ASP A 6 5.76 -3.97 -9.93
C ASP A 6 5.47 -3.76 -11.42
N GLU A 7 5.92 -4.69 -12.26
CA GLU A 7 5.74 -4.64 -13.71
C GLU A 7 4.26 -4.76 -14.14
N ILE A 8 3.45 -5.51 -13.40
CA ILE A 8 2.03 -5.68 -13.71
C ILE A 8 1.28 -4.39 -13.41
N GLU A 9 1.48 -3.84 -12.22
CA GLU A 9 0.85 -2.59 -11.80
C GLU A 9 1.30 -1.44 -12.70
N THR A 10 2.55 -1.45 -13.15
CA THR A 10 3.05 -0.50 -14.15
C THR A 10 2.29 -0.62 -15.46
N ALA A 11 2.10 -1.85 -15.97
CA ALA A 11 1.33 -2.08 -17.20
C ALA A 11 -0.13 -1.63 -17.05
N ASN A 12 -0.75 -1.87 -15.90
CA ASN A 12 -2.12 -1.44 -15.62
C ASN A 12 -2.22 0.09 -15.50
N ALA A 13 -1.26 0.75 -14.85
CA ALA A 13 -1.19 2.21 -14.76
C ALA A 13 -1.09 2.86 -16.14
N VAL A 14 -0.30 2.27 -17.06
CA VAL A 14 -0.18 2.74 -18.44
C VAL A 14 -1.47 2.52 -19.23
N ARG A 15 -2.18 1.40 -19.02
CA ARG A 15 -3.49 1.17 -19.65
C ARG A 15 -4.55 2.14 -19.14
N ALA A 16 -4.71 2.26 -17.82
CA ALA A 16 -5.68 3.14 -17.19
C ALA A 16 -5.41 4.62 -17.50
N ARG A 17 -4.15 5.00 -17.75
CA ARG A 17 -3.81 6.33 -18.24
C ARG A 17 -4.55 6.69 -19.53
N GLY A 18 -4.73 5.74 -20.45
CA GLY A 18 -5.35 6.01 -21.76
C GLY A 18 -6.79 6.54 -21.64
N GLU A 19 -7.48 6.17 -20.57
CA GLU A 19 -8.87 6.53 -20.31
C GLU A 19 -9.01 7.72 -19.34
N TYR A 20 -7.95 8.04 -18.59
CA TYR A 20 -7.98 9.08 -17.57
C TYR A 20 -7.92 10.51 -18.16
N PRO A 21 -8.86 11.41 -17.81
CA PRO A 21 -8.83 12.79 -18.29
C PRO A 21 -7.74 13.60 -17.59
N GLY A 22 -6.86 14.22 -18.37
CA GLY A 22 -5.79 15.08 -17.87
C GLY A 22 -4.44 14.37 -17.69
N PRO A 23 -3.40 15.09 -17.24
CA PRO A 23 -2.05 14.56 -17.14
C PRO A 23 -1.91 13.57 -15.98
N VAL A 24 -1.17 12.48 -16.20
CA VAL A 24 -0.75 11.55 -15.14
C VAL A 24 0.76 11.40 -15.21
N TYR A 25 1.39 11.59 -14.06
CA TYR A 25 2.80 11.29 -13.86
C TYR A 25 2.93 9.90 -13.24
N ILE A 26 3.65 8.99 -13.92
CA ILE A 26 3.92 7.62 -13.46
C ILE A 26 5.40 7.53 -13.09
N ARG A 27 5.68 7.19 -11.82
CA ARG A 27 7.05 7.07 -11.29
C ARG A 27 7.46 5.60 -11.22
N ILE A 28 8.28 5.18 -12.17
CA ILE A 28 8.75 3.78 -12.27
C ILE A 28 10.15 3.67 -11.65
N GLY A 29 10.39 2.57 -10.92
CA GLY A 29 11.71 2.22 -10.40
C GLY A 29 12.74 2.00 -11.52
N ARG A 30 14.03 2.15 -11.20
CA ARG A 30 15.12 1.94 -12.18
C ARG A 30 15.61 0.48 -12.23
N ARG A 31 15.34 -0.31 -11.20
CA ARG A 31 15.79 -1.70 -11.08
C ARG A 31 14.69 -2.66 -11.51
N PHE A 32 15.07 -3.91 -11.73
CA PHE A 32 14.13 -5.02 -11.79
C PHE A 32 13.63 -5.28 -10.38
N GLU A 33 12.50 -4.65 -10.06
CA GLU A 33 11.82 -4.89 -8.80
C GLU A 33 11.20 -6.29 -8.83
N PRO A 34 11.23 -7.02 -7.71
CA PRO A 34 10.57 -8.31 -7.60
C PRO A 34 9.05 -8.16 -7.82
N ARG A 35 8.50 -9.12 -8.56
CA ARG A 35 7.07 -9.19 -8.87
C ARG A 35 6.26 -9.39 -7.58
N PHE A 36 5.21 -8.59 -7.40
CA PHE A 36 4.30 -8.70 -6.25
C PHE A 36 2.95 -9.30 -6.66
N TYR A 37 2.35 -8.81 -7.75
CA TYR A 37 1.09 -9.29 -8.29
C TYR A 37 1.32 -10.48 -9.23
N GLU A 38 0.54 -11.55 -9.08
CA GLU A 38 0.61 -12.70 -9.98
C GLU A 38 -0.28 -12.56 -11.22
N LYS A 39 -1.43 -11.90 -11.08
CA LYS A 39 -2.42 -11.71 -12.14
C LYS A 39 -2.50 -10.25 -12.55
N VAL A 40 -2.91 -9.98 -13.79
CA VAL A 40 -3.06 -8.60 -14.32
C VAL A 40 -4.37 -7.97 -13.85
N ASP A 41 -5.36 -8.81 -13.65
CA ASP A 41 -6.77 -8.54 -13.43
C ASP A 41 -7.15 -8.60 -11.94
N TYR A 42 -6.32 -7.98 -11.09
CA TYR A 42 -6.52 -7.91 -9.64
C TYR A 42 -7.39 -6.72 -9.19
N GLY A 43 -8.02 -6.00 -10.12
CA GLY A 43 -8.90 -4.87 -9.81
C GLY A 43 -8.20 -3.51 -9.69
N PHE A 44 -7.09 -3.30 -10.41
CA PHE A 44 -6.42 -1.99 -10.45
C PHE A 44 -7.35 -0.90 -10.98
N GLU A 45 -7.49 0.18 -10.20
CA GLU A 45 -8.20 1.40 -10.60
C GLU A 45 -7.41 2.64 -10.17
N LEU A 46 -7.37 3.67 -11.02
CA LEU A 46 -6.70 4.93 -10.68
C LEU A 46 -7.48 5.67 -9.60
N GLY A 47 -6.79 6.07 -8.54
CA GLY A 47 -7.39 6.77 -7.41
C GLY A 47 -8.05 5.86 -6.38
N LYS A 48 -7.90 4.54 -6.54
CA LYS A 48 -8.29 3.52 -5.55
C LYS A 48 -7.08 2.85 -4.94
N GLU A 49 -7.28 2.26 -3.78
CA GLU A 49 -6.34 1.37 -3.12
C GLU A 49 -6.55 -0.08 -3.53
N ILE A 50 -5.51 -0.90 -3.33
CA ILE A 50 -5.68 -2.35 -3.26
C ILE A 50 -5.42 -2.78 -1.83
N GLU A 51 -6.45 -3.36 -1.23
CA GLU A 51 -6.42 -3.85 0.13
C GLU A 51 -5.95 -5.30 0.20
N VAL A 52 -5.12 -5.58 1.22
CA VAL A 52 -4.76 -6.93 1.63
C VAL A 52 -5.18 -7.14 3.09
N ALA A 53 -6.44 -7.60 3.29
CA ALA A 53 -7.10 -8.07 4.53
C ALA A 53 -8.00 -7.09 5.34
N ASP A 54 -9.20 -7.58 5.74
CA ASP A 54 -10.29 -6.80 6.34
C ASP A 54 -10.10 -6.35 7.81
N SER A 55 -9.19 -6.96 8.58
CA SER A 55 -8.96 -6.56 9.99
C SER A 55 -7.54 -6.84 10.44
N SER A 56 -6.95 -5.91 11.19
CA SER A 56 -5.52 -5.89 11.52
C SER A 56 -5.23 -5.23 12.87
N ASP A 57 -4.11 -5.60 13.45
CA ASP A 57 -3.49 -4.94 14.61
C ASP A 57 -2.59 -3.77 14.16
N ILE A 58 -2.09 -3.83 12.91
CA ILE A 58 -1.21 -2.82 12.31
C ILE A 58 -1.65 -2.57 10.86
N ASN A 59 -1.72 -1.30 10.47
CA ASN A 59 -1.96 -0.89 9.09
C ASN A 59 -0.72 -0.24 8.48
N LEU A 60 -0.25 -0.79 7.36
CA LEU A 60 0.85 -0.24 6.57
C LEU A 60 0.31 0.30 5.26
N ILE A 61 0.39 1.62 5.08
CA ILE A 61 0.05 2.28 3.81
C ILE A 61 1.35 2.47 3.03
N CYS A 62 1.46 1.82 1.89
CA CYS A 62 2.67 1.76 1.08
C CYS A 62 2.36 2.04 -0.40
N CYS A 63 3.40 2.30 -1.19
CA CYS A 63 3.28 2.47 -2.64
C CYS A 63 4.61 2.12 -3.29
N GLY A 64 4.57 1.59 -4.51
CA GLY A 64 5.80 1.22 -5.20
C GLY A 64 6.53 0.05 -4.55
N ILE A 65 7.86 0.11 -4.60
CA ILE A 65 8.78 -0.97 -4.17
C ILE A 65 8.60 -1.41 -2.71
N THR A 66 8.03 -0.55 -1.86
CA THR A 66 7.83 -0.85 -0.43
C THR A 66 6.66 -1.78 -0.18
N VAL A 67 5.78 -2.00 -1.16
CA VAL A 67 4.59 -2.86 -1.01
C VAL A 67 5.00 -4.30 -0.74
N LEU A 68 5.95 -4.85 -1.51
CA LEU A 68 6.44 -6.21 -1.28
C LEU A 68 7.10 -6.33 0.10
N GLN A 69 7.96 -5.36 0.45
CA GLN A 69 8.67 -5.36 1.73
C GLN A 69 7.70 -5.30 2.92
N ALA A 70 6.66 -4.48 2.83
CA ALA A 70 5.62 -4.38 3.84
C ALA A 70 4.83 -5.69 3.96
N TYR A 71 4.53 -6.34 2.84
CA TYR A 71 3.85 -7.63 2.83
C TYR A 71 4.71 -8.74 3.47
N GLU A 72 5.99 -8.82 3.12
CA GLU A 72 6.93 -9.77 3.74
C GLU A 72 7.09 -9.51 5.24
N ALA A 73 7.24 -8.24 5.65
CA ALA A 73 7.30 -7.86 7.05
C ALA A 73 6.03 -8.25 7.82
N GLY A 74 4.85 -8.10 7.18
CA GLY A 74 3.59 -8.54 7.75
C GLY A 74 3.50 -10.05 7.97
N LYS A 75 4.05 -10.84 7.04
CA LYS A 75 4.14 -12.30 7.20
C LYS A 75 5.06 -12.68 8.36
N LEU A 76 6.23 -12.02 8.45
CA LEU A 76 7.17 -12.26 9.55
C LEU A 76 6.56 -11.93 10.91
N LEU A 77 5.91 -10.78 11.06
CA LEU A 77 5.25 -10.36 12.31
C LEU A 77 4.11 -11.29 12.71
N LYS A 78 3.40 -11.85 11.73
CA LYS A 78 2.39 -12.87 11.97
C LYS A 78 3.00 -14.17 12.50
N GLU A 79 4.14 -14.58 11.96
CA GLU A 79 4.84 -15.80 12.35
C GLU A 79 5.55 -15.66 13.72
N SER A 80 6.18 -14.50 14.00
CA SER A 80 6.94 -14.27 15.23
C SER A 80 6.05 -13.89 16.43
N ASP A 81 5.13 -12.95 16.24
CA ASP A 81 4.41 -12.28 17.32
C ASP A 81 2.88 -12.55 17.29
N GLY A 82 2.40 -13.18 16.22
CA GLY A 82 0.98 -13.43 15.98
C GLY A 82 0.20 -12.18 15.58
N LEU A 83 0.89 -11.12 15.14
CA LEU A 83 0.27 -9.85 14.76
C LEU A 83 -0.28 -9.91 13.34
N ILE A 84 -1.49 -9.38 13.15
CA ILE A 84 -2.11 -9.29 11.84
C ILE A 84 -1.80 -7.91 11.26
N VAL A 85 -0.98 -7.88 10.22
CA VAL A 85 -0.63 -6.64 9.50
C VAL A 85 -1.43 -6.57 8.21
N ARG A 86 -2.18 -5.48 8.02
CA ARG A 86 -2.84 -5.14 6.77
C ARG A 86 -1.95 -4.20 5.99
N VAL A 87 -1.74 -4.50 4.71
CA VAL A 87 -0.97 -3.68 3.78
C VAL A 87 -1.94 -3.07 2.78
N LEU A 88 -1.95 -1.75 2.69
CA LEU A 88 -2.71 -1.00 1.71
C LEU A 88 -1.74 -0.49 0.64
N ASN A 89 -1.88 -0.99 -0.59
CA ASN A 89 -1.16 -0.42 -1.73
C ASN A 89 -1.92 0.80 -2.24
N MET A 90 -1.37 1.98 -1.95
CA MET A 90 -1.81 3.27 -2.47
C MET A 90 -0.98 3.65 -3.69
N HIS A 91 -1.11 2.89 -4.78
CA HIS A 91 -0.39 3.14 -6.03
C HIS A 91 -0.73 4.51 -6.62
N THR A 92 -1.91 5.06 -6.35
CA THR A 92 -2.28 6.42 -6.74
C THR A 92 -2.15 7.39 -5.57
N ARG A 93 -1.15 8.28 -5.63
CA ARG A 93 -0.99 9.36 -4.64
C ARG A 93 -1.83 10.59 -4.92
N GLN A 94 -2.16 10.81 -6.18
CA GLN A 94 -3.00 11.94 -6.60
C GLN A 94 -3.84 11.48 -7.79
N PRO A 95 -5.17 11.42 -7.64
CA PRO A 95 -5.93 11.63 -6.37
C PRO A 95 -5.65 10.52 -5.34
N LEU A 96 -5.65 10.87 -4.04
CA LEU A 96 -5.52 9.91 -2.94
C LEU A 96 -6.92 9.39 -2.55
N ASP A 97 -7.06 8.09 -2.27
CA ASP A 97 -8.30 7.57 -1.67
C ASP A 97 -8.34 7.88 -0.17
N GLU A 98 -8.84 9.07 0.17
CA GLU A 98 -8.95 9.54 1.55
C GLU A 98 -9.87 8.66 2.41
N GLU A 99 -10.90 8.08 1.81
CA GLU A 99 -11.87 7.24 2.50
C GLU A 99 -11.25 5.91 2.92
N ALA A 100 -10.44 5.32 2.06
CA ALA A 100 -9.66 4.13 2.38
C ALA A 100 -8.64 4.37 3.49
N VAL A 101 -7.96 5.51 3.47
CA VAL A 101 -7.04 5.91 4.56
C VAL A 101 -7.80 6.06 5.88
N ARG A 102 -8.96 6.75 5.86
CA ARG A 102 -9.80 6.94 7.04
C ARG A 102 -10.29 5.60 7.60
N LYS A 103 -10.80 4.71 6.74
CA LYS A 103 -11.20 3.36 7.11
C LYS A 103 -10.06 2.55 7.70
N ALA A 104 -8.85 2.67 7.14
CA ALA A 104 -7.68 2.00 7.70
C ALA A 104 -7.37 2.49 9.12
N VAL A 105 -7.43 3.79 9.38
CA VAL A 105 -7.20 4.32 10.73
C VAL A 105 -8.30 3.86 11.70
N GLU A 106 -9.56 3.85 11.27
CA GLU A 106 -10.70 3.46 12.10
C GLU A 106 -10.80 1.95 12.38
N SER A 107 -10.34 1.10 11.45
CA SER A 107 -10.48 -0.35 11.55
C SER A 107 -9.40 -1.05 12.38
N ILE A 108 -8.42 -0.30 12.91
CA ILE A 108 -7.32 -0.90 13.66
C ILE A 108 -7.83 -1.50 14.97
N ARG A 109 -7.47 -2.75 15.24
CA ARG A 109 -7.83 -3.39 16.50
C ARG A 109 -7.01 -2.78 17.64
N PRO A 110 -7.62 -2.34 18.74
CA PRO A 110 -6.88 -1.91 19.91
C PRO A 110 -6.14 -3.12 20.50
N SER A 111 -4.82 -3.18 20.30
CA SER A 111 -3.99 -4.25 20.85
C SER A 111 -3.82 -4.06 22.37
N SER A 112 -4.10 -5.11 23.16
CA SER A 112 -3.88 -5.12 24.63
C SER A 112 -2.40 -5.22 25.03
N ARG A 113 -1.51 -5.49 24.07
CA ARG A 113 -0.06 -5.57 24.28
C ARG A 113 0.56 -4.18 24.12
N GLN A 114 1.04 -3.60 25.22
CA GLN A 114 1.87 -2.41 25.21
C GLN A 114 3.30 -2.81 24.79
N TYR A 115 3.61 -2.67 23.52
CA TYR A 115 5.00 -2.52 23.09
C TYR A 115 5.35 -1.03 23.28
N GLY A 116 6.57 -0.70 23.73
CA GLY A 116 6.95 0.66 24.09
C GLY A 116 6.67 1.65 22.96
N GLY A 117 5.66 2.50 23.14
CA GLY A 117 5.09 3.39 22.11
C GLY A 117 3.83 2.78 21.49
N ASN A 118 2.68 3.45 21.63
CA ASN A 118 1.38 2.97 21.12
C ASN A 118 1.53 2.43 19.69
N ILE A 119 1.28 1.12 19.49
CA ILE A 119 1.29 0.46 18.17
C ILE A 119 0.31 1.12 17.19
N GLY A 120 -0.75 1.76 17.69
CA GLY A 120 -1.68 2.55 16.87
C GLY A 120 -1.02 3.76 16.18
N ASP A 121 0.18 4.15 16.61
CA ASP A 121 0.97 5.26 16.07
C ASP A 121 2.11 4.79 15.15
N PHE A 122 2.19 3.48 14.83
CA PHE A 122 3.03 2.95 13.75
C PHE A 122 2.46 3.28 12.36
N MET A 123 1.92 4.50 12.24
CA MET A 123 1.85 5.24 11.00
C MET A 123 3.30 5.52 10.61
N VAL A 124 3.95 4.53 9.98
CA VAL A 124 5.31 4.67 9.43
C VAL A 124 5.28 5.94 8.58
N ARG A 125 5.88 6.98 9.15
CA ARG A 125 6.27 8.21 8.48
C ARG A 125 7.12 7.77 7.29
N ILE A 126 6.49 7.52 6.14
CA ILE A 126 7.16 7.55 4.84
C ILE A 126 7.41 9.02 4.55
N GLN A 127 8.35 9.55 5.33
CA GLN A 127 8.86 10.90 5.31
C GLN A 127 9.80 11.00 4.13
N ASN A 128 9.24 10.93 2.91
CA ASN A 128 9.86 11.31 1.63
C ASN A 128 8.80 11.44 0.51
N LEU A 129 7.60 11.89 0.88
CA LEU A 129 6.48 12.09 -0.05
C LEU A 129 5.94 13.54 -0.06
N ILE A 130 6.61 14.45 0.65
CA ILE A 130 6.35 15.91 0.65
C ILE A 130 7.66 16.69 0.42
N THR A 131 8.57 16.13 -0.38
CA THR A 131 9.71 16.88 -0.91
C THR A 131 9.92 16.52 -2.37
#